data_AF-A0A8S3PRK0-F1
#
_entry.id   AF-A0A8S3PRK0-F1
#
_cell.length_a   1.000
_cell.length_b   1.000
_cell.length_c   1.000
_cell.angle_alpha   90.00
_cell.angle_beta   90.00
_cell.angle_gamma   90.00
#
_symmetry.space_group_name_H-M   'P 1'
#
loop_
_entity.id
_entity.type
_entity.pdbx_description
1 polymer ?
#
loop_
_entity_poly.entity_id
_entity_poly.type
_entity_poly.pdbx_seq_one_letter_code
_entity_poly.pdbx_strand_id
1 'polypeptide(L)'
;MANETEIPLDKPHSRSWSGGSYNALLSMNGVSADSSKYNEVKGKNKNQYNLKINLPSRESTTVVSSLRHGHFSVTITFVKVWPIPVCEIIFERLNFAKRIRVSKTKNGKLFSANMSLEHVFKSDVCSGDMLISCRIGTKNIEVGRKQFHTCPETDTPVTMDTKLKILICGGGNGAHCLSVFASQRRNVKVNVLTLHDGSADLWNSSLKKGCLTISATQPNGSEENIESSPSFVTSDAVAAMDQIQVVFIVAPAYRHELYIRSILPYIKPNMLVVGLPGHAGFELQCKYILGDKSRICTIVGFDSLPWGCRVVDYGKHVRLLGTKDVVYATMLTGFDCKLPFPVIETIQYIIGEKPVIKLASNFLSVSLMAGSILHPPLMYGKWKDWDGQPLTEVPSYFTTVSEEQADIMSSLSDELVATAKKISDLKRDMDMSDVIHIHDWFKQRYYKQISDDSSVMTCMRTNQSYSQFVHPMKVVENGYVPDFEYRYITEDIPFGLVVMKGIAEIVSVQTPTMDKIIKWAQCKIGKEYLVGESLKGKDIKDVRAPQSYGIKSLDELLNFIYFNMRSAD
;
A
#
# COMPACT_ATOMS: atom_id res chain seq x y z
N MET A 1 -59.33 -24.39 -31.48
CA MET A 1 -59.42 -22.92 -31.29
C MET A 1 -58.10 -22.50 -30.65
N ALA A 2 -57.00 -22.41 -31.41
CA ALA A 2 -56.64 -21.44 -32.44
C ALA A 2 -56.24 -20.06 -31.86
N ASN A 3 -55.06 -19.61 -32.33
CA ASN A 3 -54.37 -18.32 -32.20
C ASN A 3 -53.35 -18.29 -31.03
N GLU A 4 -52.07 -18.63 -31.20
CA GLU A 4 -51.04 -18.18 -32.17
C GLU A 4 -50.84 -16.66 -32.20
N THR A 5 -49.66 -16.21 -31.75
CA THR A 5 -48.82 -15.28 -32.53
C THR A 5 -47.37 -15.32 -32.02
N GLU A 6 -46.50 -15.79 -32.91
CA GLU A 6 -45.03 -15.81 -32.84
C GLU A 6 -44.43 -14.40 -33.01
N ILE A 7 -43.22 -14.19 -32.49
CA ILE A 7 -42.35 -13.07 -32.89
C ILE A 7 -40.95 -13.64 -33.21
N PRO A 8 -40.31 -13.26 -34.34
CA PRO A 8 -39.26 -14.06 -34.96
C PRO A 8 -37.83 -13.67 -34.58
N LEU A 9 -36.95 -14.67 -34.69
CA LEU A 9 -35.50 -14.53 -34.85
C LEU A 9 -35.20 -13.93 -36.22
N ASP A 10 -34.31 -12.93 -36.28
CA ASP A 10 -33.48 -12.70 -37.47
C ASP A 10 -32.15 -11.96 -37.17
N LYS A 11 -31.09 -12.51 -37.73
CA LYS A 11 -29.77 -11.92 -38.03
C LYS A 11 -29.48 -12.31 -39.49
N PRO A 12 -28.47 -11.75 -40.18
CA PRO A 12 -27.93 -10.39 -40.20
C PRO A 12 -27.82 -9.87 -41.66
N HIS A 13 -27.89 -8.55 -41.89
CA HIS A 13 -27.38 -8.00 -43.16
C HIS A 13 -26.55 -6.73 -42.98
N SER A 14 -25.34 -6.85 -43.52
CA SER A 14 -24.41 -5.82 -43.95
C SER A 14 -25.07 -4.62 -44.63
N ARG A 15 -24.63 -3.40 -44.30
CA ARG A 15 -24.20 -2.39 -45.28
C ARG A 15 -23.55 -1.17 -44.60
N SER A 16 -22.41 -0.83 -45.17
CA SER A 16 -21.58 0.38 -45.03
C SER A 16 -22.33 1.69 -45.29
N TRP A 17 -22.07 2.74 -44.50
CA TRP A 17 -22.16 4.17 -44.86
C TRP A 17 -21.25 4.93 -43.85
N SER A 18 -20.06 5.47 -44.17
CA SER A 18 -19.68 6.62 -45.01
C SER A 18 -20.34 7.96 -44.63
N GLY A 19 -19.55 8.80 -43.94
CA GLY A 19 -19.31 10.22 -44.27
C GLY A 19 -20.40 11.27 -44.02
N GLY A 20 -19.99 12.38 -43.37
CA GLY A 20 -20.60 13.71 -43.48
C GLY A 20 -21.56 14.08 -42.35
N SER A 21 -21.12 14.87 -41.35
CA SER A 21 -21.10 16.34 -41.32
C SER A 21 -22.46 16.97 -41.01
N TYR A 22 -22.63 17.45 -39.76
CA TYR A 22 -23.55 18.55 -39.46
C TYR A 22 -22.87 19.53 -38.50
N ASN A 23 -22.52 20.70 -39.05
CA ASN A 23 -22.24 21.92 -38.32
C ASN A 23 -23.55 22.45 -37.70
N ALA A 24 -23.49 22.86 -36.43
CA ALA A 24 -24.44 23.81 -35.87
C ALA A 24 -23.67 24.94 -35.19
N LEU A 25 -23.99 26.15 -35.66
CA LEU A 25 -23.39 27.44 -35.34
C LEU A 25 -23.47 27.81 -33.86
N LEU A 26 -22.38 28.38 -33.35
CA LEU A 26 -22.41 29.37 -32.28
C LEU A 26 -21.56 30.57 -32.70
N SER A 27 -22.24 31.63 -33.14
CA SER A 27 -21.66 32.95 -33.31
C SER A 27 -21.82 33.75 -32.01
N MET A 28 -20.71 34.09 -31.36
CA MET A 28 -20.61 35.32 -30.56
C MET A 28 -19.17 35.84 -30.60
N ASN A 29 -19.02 36.98 -31.28
CA ASN A 29 -18.04 38.06 -31.10
C ASN A 29 -16.55 37.69 -30.88
N GLY A 30 -15.84 37.60 -32.01
CA GLY A 30 -14.74 38.53 -32.25
C GLY A 30 -13.35 38.23 -31.67
N VAL A 31 -12.77 37.06 -31.97
CA VAL A 31 -11.35 36.89 -32.39
C VAL A 31 -11.27 35.58 -33.17
N SER A 32 -10.88 35.62 -34.44
CA SER A 32 -10.62 34.41 -35.23
C SER A 32 -9.26 33.81 -34.85
N ALA A 33 -9.26 32.67 -34.15
CA ALA A 33 -8.06 31.82 -34.07
C ALA A 33 -8.12 30.81 -35.21
N ASP A 34 -7.29 31.02 -36.22
CA ASP A 34 -7.13 30.14 -37.39
C ASP A 34 -6.61 28.76 -36.93
N SER A 35 -7.48 27.75 -36.96
CA SER A 35 -7.19 26.37 -36.55
C SER A 35 -6.26 25.62 -37.53
N SER A 36 -5.88 26.24 -38.65
CA SER A 36 -5.04 25.64 -39.69
C SER A 36 -3.53 25.57 -39.36
N LYS A 37 -3.09 25.99 -38.16
CA LYS A 37 -1.66 26.07 -37.79
C LYS A 37 -1.12 24.92 -36.91
N TYR A 38 -1.91 23.89 -36.62
CA TYR A 38 -1.53 22.81 -35.71
C TYR A 38 -1.37 21.48 -36.46
N ASN A 39 -0.14 20.97 -36.52
CA ASN A 39 0.12 19.60 -36.97
C ASN A 39 0.43 18.73 -35.75
N GLU A 40 -0.43 17.76 -35.45
CA GLU A 40 -0.12 16.65 -34.54
C GLU A 40 0.89 15.71 -35.21
N VAL A 41 1.98 15.39 -34.51
CA VAL A 41 2.92 14.35 -34.96
C VAL A 41 2.94 13.24 -33.92
N LYS A 42 2.53 12.03 -34.33
CA LYS A 42 2.65 10.82 -33.50
C LYS A 42 4.12 10.58 -33.15
N GLY A 43 4.44 10.51 -31.86
CA GLY A 43 5.76 10.11 -31.38
C GLY A 43 6.04 8.63 -31.63
N LYS A 44 7.31 8.21 -31.51
CA LYS A 44 7.75 6.81 -31.72
C LYS A 44 7.17 5.79 -30.70
N ASN A 45 6.44 6.25 -29.68
CA ASN A 45 5.73 5.42 -28.70
C ASN A 45 4.23 5.74 -28.74
N LYS A 46 3.36 4.72 -28.67
CA LYS A 46 1.88 4.84 -28.77
C LYS A 46 1.22 5.79 -27.75
N ASN A 47 1.92 6.18 -26.68
CA ASN A 47 1.41 7.06 -25.61
C ASN A 47 2.13 8.43 -25.55
N GLN A 48 2.78 8.87 -26.64
CA GLN A 48 3.51 10.14 -26.70
C GLN A 48 3.01 11.01 -27.86
N TYR A 49 2.44 12.16 -27.52
CA TYR A 49 1.93 13.15 -28.48
C TYR A 49 2.90 14.35 -28.53
N ASN A 50 3.44 14.68 -29.70
CA ASN A 50 4.31 15.84 -29.89
C ASN A 50 3.51 16.94 -30.59
N LEU A 51 3.45 18.14 -30.01
CA LEU A 51 2.80 19.31 -30.59
C LEU A 51 3.85 20.36 -30.97
N LYS A 52 3.84 20.79 -32.23
CA LYS A 52 4.74 21.81 -32.78
C LYS A 52 3.90 23.08 -33.03
N ILE A 53 4.19 24.17 -32.32
CA ILE A 53 3.41 25.41 -32.40
C ILE A 53 4.30 26.52 -32.98
N ASN A 54 3.83 27.15 -34.07
CA ASN A 54 4.57 28.20 -34.77
C ASN A 54 4.29 29.58 -34.17
N LEU A 55 5.29 30.14 -33.49
CA LEU A 55 5.36 31.56 -33.13
C LEU A 55 6.03 32.37 -34.26
N PRO A 56 6.07 33.73 -34.21
CA PRO A 56 6.46 34.59 -35.35
C PRO A 56 7.88 34.39 -35.91
N SER A 57 8.72 33.59 -35.25
CA SER A 57 9.90 32.98 -35.86
C SER A 57 9.68 31.48 -35.98
N ARG A 58 9.77 30.96 -37.21
CA ARG A 58 9.41 29.60 -37.70
C ARG A 58 9.91 28.36 -36.92
N GLU A 59 10.57 28.46 -35.75
CA GLU A 59 11.29 27.32 -35.12
C GLU A 59 11.32 27.24 -33.58
N SER A 60 10.48 27.94 -32.80
CA SER A 60 10.89 28.26 -31.41
C SER A 60 10.16 27.66 -30.20
N THR A 61 9.16 26.77 -30.31
CA THR A 61 8.58 26.11 -29.11
C THR A 61 8.07 24.68 -29.37
N THR A 62 8.36 23.73 -28.47
CA THR A 62 7.77 22.38 -28.44
C THR A 62 7.15 22.11 -27.08
N VAL A 63 5.90 21.65 -27.05
CA VAL A 63 5.22 21.21 -25.82
C VAL A 63 5.03 19.70 -25.90
N VAL A 64 5.56 18.98 -24.93
CA VAL A 64 5.36 17.54 -24.75
C VAL A 64 4.63 17.36 -23.44
N SER A 65 3.52 16.62 -23.46
CA SER A 65 2.84 16.22 -22.24
C SER A 65 2.67 14.72 -22.23
N SER A 66 2.89 14.10 -21.07
CA SER A 66 2.70 12.66 -20.91
C SER A 66 1.98 12.36 -19.61
N LEU A 67 1.04 11.43 -19.69
CA LEU A 67 0.34 10.85 -18.55
C LEU A 67 0.83 9.42 -18.41
N ARG A 68 1.49 9.11 -17.30
CA ARG A 68 1.94 7.74 -16.98
C ARG A 68 1.73 7.51 -15.48
N HIS A 69 1.03 6.44 -15.12
CA HIS A 69 0.81 6.02 -13.73
C HIS A 69 0.21 7.12 -12.83
N GLY A 70 -0.76 7.90 -13.33
CA GLY A 70 -1.37 9.02 -12.57
C GLY A 70 -0.53 10.30 -12.52
N HIS A 71 0.71 10.27 -13.01
CA HIS A 71 1.57 11.44 -13.10
C HIS A 71 1.39 12.15 -14.44
N PHE A 72 0.86 13.37 -14.39
CA PHE A 72 0.81 14.26 -15.54
C PHE A 72 2.05 15.16 -15.55
N SER A 73 2.84 15.03 -16.61
CA SER A 73 4.05 15.81 -16.85
C SER A 73 3.88 16.72 -18.06
N VAL A 74 4.35 17.97 -17.93
CA VAL A 74 4.42 18.93 -19.05
C VAL A 74 5.85 19.39 -19.19
N THR A 75 6.40 19.25 -20.39
CA THR A 75 7.70 19.75 -20.81
C THR A 75 7.52 20.79 -21.90
N ILE A 76 7.98 22.01 -21.68
CA ILE A 76 7.98 23.08 -22.68
C ILE A 76 9.42 23.40 -23.03
N THR A 77 9.77 23.33 -24.32
CA THR A 77 11.11 23.67 -24.82
C THR A 77 11.05 24.90 -25.70
N PHE A 78 11.81 25.95 -25.36
CA PHE A 78 11.95 27.18 -26.16
C PHE A 78 13.28 27.19 -26.91
N VAL A 79 13.29 27.67 -28.16
CA VAL A 79 14.50 27.83 -28.98
C VAL A 79 14.71 29.32 -29.26
N LYS A 80 15.88 29.87 -28.91
CA LYS A 80 16.28 31.26 -29.22
C LYS A 80 15.29 32.36 -28.75
N VAL A 81 14.77 32.26 -27.52
CA VAL A 81 13.86 33.28 -26.93
C VAL A 81 14.61 34.20 -25.96
N TRP A 82 14.44 35.52 -26.10
CA TRP A 82 14.94 36.53 -25.16
C TRP A 82 13.91 37.65 -24.97
N PRO A 83 13.66 38.15 -23.75
CA PRO A 83 14.22 37.71 -22.46
C PRO A 83 13.73 36.30 -22.06
N ILE A 84 14.31 35.71 -21.00
CA ILE A 84 13.93 34.37 -20.53
C ILE A 84 12.42 34.35 -20.24
N PRO A 85 11.65 33.41 -20.83
CA PRO A 85 10.21 33.36 -20.62
C PRO A 85 9.88 33.02 -19.16
N VAL A 86 8.83 33.63 -18.64
CA VAL A 86 8.19 33.20 -17.39
C VAL A 86 6.93 32.44 -17.77
N CYS A 87 6.86 31.15 -17.45
CA CYS A 87 5.73 30.32 -17.81
C CYS A 87 4.84 30.02 -16.61
N GLU A 88 3.55 29.92 -16.88
CA GLU A 88 2.52 29.65 -15.90
C GLU A 88 1.51 28.66 -16.49
N ILE A 89 1.16 27.66 -15.70
CA ILE A 89 0.05 26.77 -16.02
C ILE A 89 -1.15 27.22 -15.21
N ILE A 90 -2.25 27.46 -15.89
CA ILE A 90 -3.51 27.91 -15.34
C ILE A 90 -4.53 26.78 -15.50
N PHE A 91 -5.16 26.40 -14.40
CA PHE A 91 -6.26 25.45 -14.36
C PHE A 91 -7.55 26.25 -14.24
N GLU A 92 -8.21 26.49 -15.38
CA GLU A 92 -9.32 27.44 -15.48
C GLU A 92 -10.47 27.10 -14.51
N ARG A 93 -10.77 25.81 -14.32
CA ARG A 93 -11.82 25.34 -13.40
C ARG A 93 -11.43 25.33 -11.92
N LEU A 94 -10.13 25.30 -11.61
CA LEU A 94 -9.63 25.25 -10.24
C LEU A 94 -9.29 26.65 -9.70
N ASN A 95 -9.40 27.69 -10.53
CA ASN A 95 -8.90 29.04 -10.26
C ASN A 95 -7.47 29.03 -9.68
N PHE A 96 -6.66 28.09 -10.17
CA PHE A 96 -5.32 27.81 -9.68
C PHE A 96 -4.31 28.06 -10.79
N ALA A 97 -3.28 28.85 -10.49
CA ALA A 97 -2.18 29.11 -11.40
C ALA A 97 -0.86 28.79 -10.71
N LYS A 98 0.03 28.08 -11.39
CA LYS A 98 1.37 27.76 -10.87
C LYS A 98 2.43 28.17 -11.86
N ARG A 99 3.32 29.06 -11.40
CA ARG A 99 4.52 29.46 -12.13
C ARG A 99 5.50 28.31 -12.22
N ILE A 100 6.06 28.09 -13.40
CA ILE A 100 7.07 27.07 -13.66
C ILE A 100 8.42 27.74 -13.82
N ARG A 101 9.41 27.21 -13.11
CA ARG A 101 10.80 27.65 -13.27
C ARG A 101 11.32 27.17 -14.63
N VAL A 102 11.71 28.13 -15.46
CA VAL A 102 12.36 27.87 -16.75
C VAL A 102 13.87 27.77 -16.52
N SER A 103 14.48 26.69 -17.02
CA SER A 103 15.92 26.42 -16.89
C SER A 103 16.60 26.43 -18.26
N LYS A 104 17.82 26.98 -18.33
CA LYS A 104 18.64 26.96 -19.55
C LYS A 104 19.27 25.58 -19.70
N THR A 105 19.10 24.94 -20.85
CA THR A 105 19.76 23.65 -21.15
C THR A 105 21.28 23.84 -21.29
N LYS A 106 22.04 22.75 -21.11
CA LYS A 106 23.52 22.74 -21.19
C LYS A 106 24.07 23.37 -22.49
N ASN A 107 23.29 23.33 -23.57
CA ASN A 107 23.69 23.77 -24.91
C ASN A 107 23.44 25.27 -25.13
N GLY A 108 22.88 25.96 -24.13
CA GLY A 108 22.68 27.41 -24.07
C GLY A 108 21.66 28.01 -25.05
N LYS A 109 21.18 27.22 -26.02
CA LYS A 109 20.23 27.62 -27.08
C LYS A 109 18.77 27.26 -26.78
N LEU A 110 18.54 26.39 -25.80
CA LEU A 110 17.20 25.91 -25.42
C LEU A 110 16.88 26.22 -23.97
N PHE A 111 15.63 26.51 -23.68
CA PHE A 111 15.10 26.60 -22.32
C PHE A 111 14.04 25.52 -22.10
N SER A 112 14.07 24.83 -20.96
CA SER A 112 13.07 23.82 -20.59
C SER A 112 12.34 24.19 -19.30
N ALA A 113 11.02 24.07 -19.34
CA ALA A 113 10.14 24.09 -18.17
C ALA A 113 9.53 22.70 -17.99
N ASN A 114 9.68 22.12 -16.81
CA ASN A 114 9.12 20.82 -16.45
C ASN A 114 8.25 20.97 -15.20
N MET A 115 7.09 20.32 -15.21
CA MET A 115 6.20 20.26 -14.05
C MET A 115 5.57 18.87 -13.95
N SER A 116 5.65 18.28 -12.76
CA SER A 116 4.82 17.14 -12.35
C SER A 116 3.65 17.66 -11.52
N LEU A 117 2.43 17.18 -11.79
CA LEU A 117 1.19 17.62 -11.14
C LEU A 117 0.72 16.67 -10.03
N GLU A 118 1.64 16.08 -9.27
CA GLU A 118 1.35 15.08 -8.22
C GLU A 118 0.35 15.53 -7.14
N HIS A 119 0.20 16.84 -6.91
CA HIS A 119 -0.63 17.39 -5.83
C HIS A 119 -1.62 18.48 -6.26
N VAL A 120 -1.75 18.75 -7.57
CA VAL A 120 -2.60 19.87 -8.03
C VAL A 120 -4.07 19.48 -8.08
N PHE A 121 -4.37 18.20 -8.25
CA PHE A 121 -5.73 17.70 -8.27
C PHE A 121 -6.13 17.25 -6.87
N LYS A 122 -7.07 17.97 -6.24
CA LYS A 122 -7.84 17.43 -5.11
C LYS A 122 -8.58 16.18 -5.59
N SER A 123 -8.90 15.26 -4.68
CA SER A 123 -9.59 13.97 -4.94
C SER A 123 -10.85 14.06 -5.83
N ASP A 124 -11.41 15.25 -6.01
CA ASP A 124 -12.73 15.47 -6.59
C ASP A 124 -12.66 16.00 -8.04
N VAL A 125 -11.46 16.28 -8.58
CA VAL A 125 -11.29 16.79 -9.95
C VAL A 125 -10.69 15.73 -10.86
N CYS A 126 -11.58 14.96 -11.49
CA CYS A 126 -11.27 13.88 -12.41
C CYS A 126 -10.98 14.32 -13.86
N SER A 127 -11.44 15.51 -14.29
CA SER A 127 -11.17 16.06 -15.62
C SER A 127 -11.28 17.59 -15.67
N GLY A 128 -10.64 18.22 -16.67
CA GLY A 128 -10.73 19.68 -16.86
C GLY A 128 -9.84 20.22 -17.97
N ASP A 129 -9.92 21.53 -18.20
CA ASP A 129 -9.12 22.27 -19.18
C ASP A 129 -7.89 22.91 -18.50
N MET A 130 -6.72 22.68 -19.10
CA MET A 130 -5.45 23.26 -18.69
C MET A 130 -4.97 24.22 -19.76
N LEU A 131 -4.71 25.45 -19.36
CA LEU A 131 -4.13 26.50 -20.19
C LEU A 131 -2.66 26.69 -19.83
N ILE A 132 -1.79 26.60 -20.81
CA ILE A 132 -0.36 26.89 -20.68
C ILE A 132 -0.12 28.26 -21.29
N SER A 133 0.33 29.21 -20.46
CA SER A 133 0.68 30.55 -20.92
C SER A 133 2.14 30.87 -20.59
N CYS A 134 2.79 31.66 -21.41
CA CYS A 134 4.12 32.18 -21.13
C CYS A 134 4.18 33.67 -21.41
N ARG A 135 4.81 34.39 -20.49
CA ARG A 135 5.10 35.81 -20.60
C ARG A 135 6.53 36.01 -21.11
N ILE A 136 6.66 36.75 -22.20
CA ILE A 136 7.95 37.12 -22.81
C ILE A 136 8.02 38.64 -22.86
N GLY A 137 8.89 39.25 -22.04
CA GLY A 137 8.89 40.70 -21.84
C GLY A 137 7.56 41.17 -21.24
N THR A 138 6.85 42.05 -21.93
CA THR A 138 5.53 42.57 -21.55
C THR A 138 4.35 41.82 -22.19
N LYS A 139 4.61 40.85 -23.07
CA LYS A 139 3.56 40.12 -23.80
C LYS A 139 3.22 38.80 -23.13
N ASN A 140 1.94 38.55 -22.91
CA ASN A 140 1.41 37.24 -22.54
C ASN A 140 1.04 36.47 -23.81
N ILE A 141 1.45 35.20 -23.89
CA ILE A 141 1.21 34.33 -25.04
C ILE A 141 0.58 33.05 -24.53
N GLU A 142 -0.56 32.67 -25.09
CA GLU A 142 -1.12 31.32 -24.92
C GLU A 142 -0.26 30.34 -25.73
N VAL A 143 0.35 29.39 -25.03
CA VAL A 143 1.27 28.40 -25.60
C VAL A 143 0.53 27.09 -25.88
N GLY A 144 -0.58 26.81 -25.21
CA GLY A 144 -1.44 25.68 -25.58
C GLY A 144 -2.55 25.42 -24.57
N ARG A 145 -3.61 24.75 -25.02
CA ARG A 145 -4.76 24.32 -24.22
C ARG A 145 -4.89 22.81 -24.31
N LYS A 146 -5.14 22.12 -23.18
CA LYS A 146 -5.31 20.66 -23.15
C LYS A 146 -6.36 20.22 -22.14
N GLN A 147 -7.21 19.28 -22.52
CA GLN A 147 -8.02 18.53 -21.57
C GLN A 147 -7.19 17.45 -20.87
N PHE A 148 -7.36 17.32 -19.56
CA PHE A 148 -6.79 16.24 -18.76
C PHE A 148 -7.89 15.39 -18.14
N HIS A 149 -7.59 14.11 -17.92
CA HIS A 149 -8.38 13.16 -17.16
C HIS A 149 -7.42 12.45 -16.20
N THR A 150 -7.71 12.50 -14.90
CA THR A 150 -6.82 12.07 -13.81
C THR A 150 -7.35 10.86 -13.05
N CYS A 151 -8.66 10.59 -13.13
CA CYS A 151 -9.26 9.36 -12.63
C CYS A 151 -9.09 8.26 -13.70
N PRO A 152 -8.65 7.04 -13.32
CA PRO A 152 -8.83 5.88 -14.18
C PRO A 152 -10.32 5.80 -14.54
N GLU A 153 -10.68 5.42 -15.77
CA GLU A 153 -12.06 5.07 -16.09
C GLU A 153 -12.47 3.90 -15.19
N THR A 154 -13.15 4.18 -14.07
CA THR A 154 -13.47 3.21 -13.02
C THR A 154 -14.60 2.24 -13.38
N ASP A 155 -15.12 2.30 -14.60
CA ASP A 155 -16.20 1.40 -15.05
C ASP A 155 -15.75 0.33 -16.05
N THR A 156 -14.45 0.17 -16.27
CA THR A 156 -13.95 -0.98 -17.04
C THR A 156 -13.42 -2.04 -16.08
N PRO A 157 -14.06 -3.23 -15.96
CA PRO A 157 -13.48 -4.33 -15.21
C PRO A 157 -12.07 -4.59 -15.74
N VAL A 158 -11.08 -4.60 -14.85
CA VAL A 158 -9.70 -5.01 -15.19
C VAL A 158 -9.76 -6.47 -15.62
N THR A 159 -9.92 -6.71 -16.92
CA THR A 159 -9.83 -8.02 -17.53
C THR A 159 -8.36 -8.32 -17.74
N MET A 160 -7.75 -9.01 -16.78
CA MET A 160 -6.44 -9.60 -16.96
C MET A 160 -6.59 -10.81 -17.90
N ASP A 161 -6.35 -10.63 -19.19
CA ASP A 161 -6.36 -11.74 -20.17
C ASP A 161 -5.12 -12.65 -20.04
N THR A 162 -4.14 -12.27 -19.21
CA THR A 162 -2.92 -13.06 -18.99
C THR A 162 -3.14 -14.10 -17.88
N LYS A 163 -2.78 -15.36 -18.13
CA LYS A 163 -2.76 -16.39 -17.08
C LYS A 163 -1.71 -16.05 -16.03
N LEU A 164 -2.11 -16.00 -14.77
CA LEU A 164 -1.26 -15.69 -13.62
C LEU A 164 -1.13 -16.93 -12.74
N LYS A 165 0.09 -17.31 -12.35
CA LYS A 165 0.32 -18.34 -11.33
C LYS A 165 0.88 -17.70 -10.06
N ILE A 166 0.19 -17.92 -8.96
CA ILE A 166 0.54 -17.34 -7.66
C ILE A 166 0.87 -18.43 -6.65
N LEU A 167 1.71 -18.07 -5.67
CA LEU A 167 2.00 -18.89 -4.51
C LEU A 167 1.52 -18.17 -3.25
N ILE A 168 0.78 -18.88 -2.39
CA ILE A 168 0.43 -18.44 -1.04
C ILE A 168 1.28 -19.22 -0.05
N CYS A 169 2.15 -18.52 0.67
CA CYS A 169 2.99 -19.05 1.73
C CYS A 169 2.28 -18.87 3.08
N GLY A 170 1.81 -19.95 3.67
CA GLY A 170 1.05 -19.94 4.92
C GLY A 170 -0.02 -21.03 4.99
N GLY A 171 -0.42 -21.35 6.22
CA GLY A 171 -1.44 -22.37 6.51
C GLY A 171 -2.53 -21.91 7.47
N GLY A 172 -2.61 -20.61 7.78
CA GLY A 172 -3.53 -20.05 8.77
C GLY A 172 -4.79 -19.41 8.18
N ASN A 173 -5.47 -18.59 8.99
CA ASN A 173 -6.73 -17.92 8.64
C ASN A 173 -6.66 -17.13 7.33
N GLY A 174 -5.70 -16.21 7.23
CA GLY A 174 -5.53 -15.37 6.04
C GLY A 174 -5.17 -16.19 4.79
N ALA A 175 -4.36 -17.24 4.94
CA ALA A 175 -3.94 -18.07 3.81
C ALA A 175 -5.11 -18.87 3.23
N HIS A 176 -5.98 -19.44 4.08
CA HIS A 176 -7.22 -20.08 3.64
C HIS A 176 -8.15 -19.09 2.94
N CYS A 177 -8.34 -17.91 3.54
CA CYS A 177 -9.21 -16.87 2.99
C CYS A 177 -8.72 -16.37 1.62
N LEU A 178 -7.43 -16.03 1.49
CA LEU A 178 -6.83 -15.63 0.21
C LEU A 178 -6.89 -16.76 -0.82
N SER A 179 -6.74 -18.02 -0.41
CA SER A 179 -6.80 -19.16 -1.32
C SER A 179 -8.15 -19.25 -2.03
N VAL A 180 -9.26 -18.98 -1.34
CA VAL A 180 -10.59 -18.94 -1.99
C VAL A 180 -10.71 -17.72 -2.89
N PHE A 181 -10.46 -16.51 -2.39
CA PHE A 181 -10.62 -15.30 -3.21
C PHE A 181 -9.77 -15.32 -4.49
N ALA A 182 -8.52 -15.79 -4.40
CA ALA A 182 -7.64 -15.92 -5.54
C ALA A 182 -8.11 -17.02 -6.51
N SER A 183 -8.63 -18.14 -6.01
CA SER A 183 -9.06 -19.27 -6.85
C SER A 183 -10.39 -19.04 -7.57
N GLN A 184 -11.19 -18.04 -7.16
CA GLN A 184 -12.37 -17.57 -7.90
C GLN A 184 -12.00 -16.88 -9.22
N ARG A 185 -10.74 -16.47 -9.40
CA ARG A 185 -10.32 -15.68 -10.56
C ARG A 185 -10.02 -16.58 -11.75
N ARG A 186 -10.77 -16.42 -12.83
CA ARG A 186 -10.74 -17.28 -14.04
C ARG A 186 -9.35 -17.51 -14.62
N ASN A 187 -8.47 -16.52 -14.55
CA ASN A 187 -7.12 -16.56 -15.11
C ASN A 187 -6.01 -16.74 -14.04
N VAL A 188 -6.35 -17.01 -12.78
CA VAL A 188 -5.37 -17.20 -11.69
C VAL A 188 -5.31 -18.67 -11.30
N LYS A 189 -4.09 -19.21 -11.26
CA LYS A 189 -3.80 -20.53 -10.72
C LYS A 189 -3.06 -20.38 -9.38
N VAL A 190 -3.58 -21.02 -8.35
CA VAL A 190 -3.10 -20.86 -6.97
C VAL A 190 -2.35 -22.12 -6.52
N ASN A 191 -1.09 -21.93 -6.12
CA ASN A 191 -0.33 -22.88 -5.33
C ASN A 191 -0.30 -22.41 -3.87
N VAL A 192 -0.23 -23.34 -2.92
CA VAL A 192 -0.04 -23.07 -1.49
C VAL A 192 1.19 -23.83 -0.98
N LEU A 193 2.07 -23.10 -0.29
CA LEU A 193 3.20 -23.66 0.45
C LEU A 193 2.93 -23.47 1.94
N THR A 194 2.89 -24.57 2.68
CA THR A 194 2.80 -24.55 4.15
C THR A 194 3.93 -25.36 4.75
N LEU A 195 4.71 -24.71 5.62
CA LEU A 195 5.90 -25.27 6.27
C LEU A 195 5.65 -25.64 7.74
N HIS A 196 4.38 -25.91 8.08
CA HIS A 196 4.04 -26.51 9.37
C HIS A 196 3.84 -28.01 9.17
N ASP A 197 4.43 -28.83 10.03
CA ASP A 197 4.45 -30.27 9.85
C ASP A 197 3.04 -30.86 9.74
N GLY A 198 2.82 -31.73 8.76
CA GLY A 198 1.54 -32.37 8.47
C GLY A 198 0.45 -31.45 7.90
N SER A 199 0.62 -30.13 7.90
CA SER A 199 -0.43 -29.20 7.48
C SER A 199 -0.77 -29.31 5.99
N ALA A 200 0.21 -29.55 5.11
CA ALA A 200 -0.04 -29.76 3.69
C ALA A 200 -0.87 -31.03 3.44
N ASP A 201 -0.56 -32.12 4.15
CA ASP A 201 -1.27 -33.40 4.02
C ASP A 201 -2.70 -33.32 4.55
N LEU A 202 -2.90 -32.64 5.68
CA LEU A 202 -4.21 -32.35 6.23
C LEU A 202 -5.06 -31.54 5.26
N TRP A 203 -4.51 -30.45 4.72
CA TRP A 203 -5.24 -29.61 3.77
C TRP A 203 -5.59 -30.39 2.49
N ASN A 204 -4.65 -31.12 1.90
CA ASN A 204 -4.92 -31.96 0.73
C ASN A 204 -5.97 -33.04 1.02
N SER A 205 -5.99 -33.62 2.23
CA SER A 205 -6.99 -34.59 2.64
C SER A 205 -8.39 -33.98 2.73
N SER A 206 -8.50 -32.73 3.18
CA SER A 206 -9.76 -31.97 3.16
C SER A 206 -10.23 -31.67 1.73
N LEU A 207 -9.32 -31.26 0.84
CA LEU A 207 -9.65 -30.98 -0.58
C LEU A 207 -10.11 -32.21 -1.37
N LYS A 208 -9.71 -33.42 -0.96
CA LYS A 208 -10.25 -34.67 -1.54
C LYS A 208 -11.73 -34.90 -1.20
N LYS A 209 -12.25 -34.27 -0.14
CA LYS A 209 -13.63 -34.43 0.33
C LYS A 209 -14.56 -33.34 -0.22
N GLY A 210 -14.03 -32.28 -0.82
CA GLY A 210 -14.80 -31.16 -1.32
C GLY A 210 -13.93 -29.92 -1.54
N CYS A 211 -14.55 -28.82 -1.93
CA CYS A 211 -13.89 -27.53 -2.06
C CYS A 211 -13.64 -26.86 -0.71
N LEU A 212 -12.75 -25.87 -0.69
CA LEU A 212 -12.63 -24.93 0.41
C LEU A 212 -13.77 -23.88 0.31
N THR A 213 -14.46 -23.67 1.44
CA THR A 213 -15.59 -22.74 1.56
C THR A 213 -15.22 -21.55 2.45
N ILE A 214 -15.52 -20.34 1.99
CA ILE A 214 -15.70 -19.17 2.86
C ILE A 214 -17.17 -19.07 3.20
N SER A 215 -17.52 -18.89 4.48
CA SER A 215 -18.86 -18.42 4.88
C SER A 215 -18.82 -17.04 5.51
N ALA A 216 -19.81 -16.20 5.20
CA ALA A 216 -20.00 -14.89 5.80
C ALA A 216 -21.44 -14.76 6.31
N THR A 217 -21.62 -14.36 7.57
CA THR A 217 -22.95 -14.09 8.14
C THR A 217 -23.36 -12.65 7.80
N GLN A 218 -24.46 -12.51 7.07
CA GLN A 218 -25.03 -11.23 6.69
C GLN A 218 -25.77 -10.57 7.87
N PRO A 219 -25.97 -9.24 7.87
CA PRO A 219 -26.70 -8.54 8.94
C PRO A 219 -28.11 -9.08 9.20
N ASN A 220 -28.75 -9.65 8.18
CA ASN A 220 -30.07 -10.28 8.27
C ASN A 220 -30.03 -11.73 8.81
N GLY A 221 -28.86 -12.24 9.21
CA GLY A 221 -28.65 -13.59 9.72
C GLY A 221 -28.48 -14.67 8.65
N SER A 222 -28.62 -14.36 7.36
CA SER A 222 -28.35 -15.33 6.28
C SER A 222 -26.85 -15.61 6.13
N GLU A 223 -26.49 -16.80 5.66
CA GLU A 223 -25.10 -17.13 5.30
C GLU A 223 -24.89 -17.05 3.79
N GLU A 224 -23.85 -16.31 3.40
CA GLU A 224 -23.33 -16.34 2.04
C GLU A 224 -22.08 -17.20 1.98
N ASN A 225 -22.04 -18.13 1.01
CA ASN A 225 -20.95 -19.07 0.84
C ASN A 225 -20.25 -18.87 -0.50
N ILE A 226 -18.92 -18.87 -0.47
CA ILE A 226 -18.07 -18.82 -1.66
C ILE A 226 -17.19 -20.06 -1.64
N GLU A 227 -17.24 -20.84 -2.73
CA GLU A 227 -16.56 -22.13 -2.84
C GLU A 227 -15.53 -22.12 -3.97
N SER A 228 -14.26 -22.31 -3.62
CA SER A 228 -13.18 -22.54 -4.58
C SER A 228 -11.94 -23.05 -3.89
N SER A 229 -11.06 -23.73 -4.61
CA SER A 229 -9.89 -24.37 -4.03
C SER A 229 -8.61 -24.03 -4.78
N PRO A 230 -7.47 -23.97 -4.07
CA PRO A 230 -6.18 -23.87 -4.73
C PRO A 230 -5.96 -25.10 -5.61
N SER A 231 -5.17 -24.92 -6.67
CA SER A 231 -4.84 -26.02 -7.60
C SER A 231 -3.82 -27.00 -7.03
N PHE A 232 -3.04 -26.58 -6.02
CA PHE A 232 -1.94 -27.36 -5.48
C PHE A 232 -1.59 -26.90 -4.06
N VAL A 233 -1.43 -27.83 -3.11
CA VAL A 233 -0.96 -27.57 -1.74
C VAL A 233 0.21 -28.50 -1.45
N THR A 234 1.33 -27.96 -0.95
CA THR A 234 2.54 -28.76 -0.68
C THR A 234 3.36 -28.17 0.48
N SER A 235 4.28 -28.97 1.02
CA SER A 235 5.38 -28.54 1.88
C SER A 235 6.71 -28.40 1.14
N ASP A 236 6.79 -28.81 -0.13
CA ASP A 236 7.98 -28.69 -0.98
C ASP A 236 8.02 -27.34 -1.72
N ALA A 237 9.02 -26.52 -1.37
CA ALA A 237 9.23 -25.21 -1.99
C ALA A 237 9.57 -25.30 -3.50
N VAL A 238 10.24 -26.38 -3.96
CA VAL A 238 10.57 -26.56 -5.38
C VAL A 238 9.27 -26.70 -6.18
N ALA A 239 8.42 -27.66 -5.79
CA ALA A 239 7.14 -27.90 -6.45
C ALA A 239 6.21 -26.68 -6.34
N ALA A 240 6.21 -25.99 -5.18
CA ALA A 240 5.39 -24.81 -4.96
C ALA A 240 5.76 -23.65 -5.92
N MET A 241 7.05 -23.47 -6.21
CA MET A 241 7.59 -22.35 -6.99
C MET A 241 7.60 -22.55 -8.52
N ASP A 242 7.09 -23.69 -9.01
CA ASP A 242 6.97 -23.94 -10.45
C ASP A 242 6.17 -22.82 -11.15
N GLN A 243 6.79 -22.11 -12.08
CA GLN A 243 6.18 -21.04 -12.91
C GLN A 243 5.47 -19.92 -12.11
N ILE A 244 5.84 -19.69 -10.86
CA ILE A 244 5.23 -18.64 -10.04
C ILE A 244 5.67 -17.24 -10.49
N GLN A 245 4.71 -16.31 -10.54
CA GLN A 245 4.93 -14.89 -10.84
C GLN A 245 4.72 -13.99 -9.61
N VAL A 246 3.79 -14.36 -8.73
CA VAL A 246 3.46 -13.62 -7.51
C VAL A 246 3.51 -14.55 -6.30
N VAL A 247 4.23 -14.14 -5.26
CA VAL A 247 4.28 -14.84 -3.98
C VAL A 247 3.63 -13.96 -2.91
N PHE A 248 2.61 -14.48 -2.25
CA PHE A 248 2.01 -13.90 -1.05
C PHE A 248 2.54 -14.62 0.19
N ILE A 249 3.13 -13.90 1.12
CA ILE A 249 3.49 -14.39 2.45
C ILE A 249 2.37 -13.99 3.39
N VAL A 250 1.59 -14.98 3.83
CA VAL A 250 0.38 -14.83 4.64
C VAL A 250 0.56 -15.64 5.93
N ALA A 251 1.47 -15.15 6.76
CA ALA A 251 1.86 -15.80 8.01
C ALA A 251 2.13 -14.72 9.08
N PRO A 252 2.26 -15.10 10.36
CA PRO A 252 2.81 -14.20 11.36
C PRO A 252 4.23 -13.73 11.00
N ALA A 253 4.59 -12.52 11.40
CA ALA A 253 5.86 -11.87 11.05
C ALA A 253 7.08 -12.72 11.41
N TYR A 254 7.08 -13.38 12.57
CA TYR A 254 8.16 -14.27 13.00
C TYR A 254 8.39 -15.48 12.07
N ARG A 255 7.45 -15.80 11.16
CA ARG A 255 7.56 -16.86 10.16
C ARG A 255 7.98 -16.38 8.78
N HIS A 256 7.99 -15.07 8.50
CA HIS A 256 8.27 -14.60 7.14
C HIS A 256 9.68 -15.01 6.68
N GLU A 257 10.69 -14.91 7.54
CA GLU A 257 12.06 -15.29 7.21
C GLU A 257 12.14 -16.74 6.70
N LEU A 258 11.45 -17.67 7.37
CA LEU A 258 11.39 -19.06 6.95
C LEU A 258 10.87 -19.17 5.50
N TYR A 259 9.77 -18.49 5.18
CA TYR A 259 9.20 -18.53 3.83
C TYR A 259 10.08 -17.84 2.80
N ILE A 260 10.61 -16.64 3.11
CA ILE A 260 11.50 -15.90 2.21
C ILE A 260 12.74 -16.73 1.88
N ARG A 261 13.36 -17.37 2.87
CA ARG A 261 14.51 -18.25 2.66
C ARG A 261 14.17 -19.50 1.86
N SER A 262 12.98 -20.07 2.07
CA SER A 262 12.54 -21.27 1.35
C SER A 262 12.30 -20.99 -0.14
N ILE A 263 11.79 -19.82 -0.50
CA ILE A 263 11.56 -19.43 -1.90
C ILE A 263 12.78 -18.80 -2.57
N LEU A 264 13.75 -18.29 -1.80
CA LEU A 264 14.93 -17.56 -2.28
C LEU A 264 15.64 -18.21 -3.48
N PRO A 265 15.92 -19.54 -3.49
CA PRO A 265 16.59 -20.18 -4.63
C PRO A 265 15.81 -20.03 -5.94
N TYR A 266 14.48 -19.94 -5.88
CA TYR A 266 13.59 -19.97 -7.03
C TYR A 266 13.10 -18.58 -7.47
N ILE A 267 13.46 -17.52 -6.76
CA ILE A 267 13.18 -16.14 -7.22
C ILE A 267 13.88 -15.90 -8.56
N LYS A 268 13.06 -15.50 -9.55
CA LYS A 268 13.43 -15.18 -10.94
C LYS A 268 13.14 -13.70 -11.23
N PRO A 269 13.70 -13.15 -12.33
CA PRO A 269 13.38 -11.79 -12.73
C PRO A 269 11.89 -11.57 -12.96
N ASN A 270 11.41 -10.39 -12.60
CA ASN A 270 10.04 -9.95 -12.75
C ASN A 270 9.05 -10.79 -11.93
N MET A 271 9.44 -11.14 -10.72
CA MET A 271 8.52 -11.70 -9.71
C MET A 271 8.07 -10.62 -8.73
N LEU A 272 6.89 -10.82 -8.16
CA LEU A 272 6.32 -9.99 -7.10
C LEU A 272 6.28 -10.77 -5.79
N VAL A 273 6.83 -10.20 -4.72
CA VAL A 273 6.78 -10.74 -3.35
C VAL A 273 5.93 -9.81 -2.49
N VAL A 274 4.86 -10.33 -1.89
CA VAL A 274 3.88 -9.57 -1.13
C VAL A 274 3.82 -10.09 0.29
N GLY A 275 4.06 -9.25 1.29
CA GLY A 275 3.72 -9.54 2.69
C GLY A 275 2.29 -9.10 2.98
N LEU A 276 1.41 -10.03 3.34
CA LEU A 276 -0.01 -9.77 3.59
C LEU A 276 -0.45 -10.37 4.93
N PRO A 277 -0.22 -9.67 6.06
CA PRO A 277 0.47 -8.38 6.20
C PRO A 277 2.00 -8.45 6.10
N GLY A 278 2.66 -7.31 5.88
CA GLY A 278 4.11 -7.19 5.94
C GLY A 278 4.62 -7.02 7.38
N HIS A 279 3.92 -6.21 8.18
CA HIS A 279 4.38 -5.64 9.46
C HIS A 279 5.62 -4.73 9.29
N ALA A 280 6.09 -4.11 10.38
CA ALA A 280 7.20 -3.19 10.32
C ALA A 280 8.51 -3.90 9.90
N GLY A 281 9.29 -3.23 9.06
CA GLY A 281 10.60 -3.71 8.59
C GLY A 281 10.55 -4.92 7.64
N PHE A 282 9.39 -5.26 7.07
CA PHE A 282 9.26 -6.36 6.10
C PHE A 282 10.19 -6.21 4.90
N GLU A 283 10.27 -4.99 4.38
CA GLU A 283 11.10 -4.61 3.25
C GLU A 283 12.58 -4.81 3.59
N LEU A 284 12.98 -4.44 4.81
CA LEU A 284 14.35 -4.61 5.28
C LEU A 284 14.72 -6.10 5.34
N GLN A 285 13.84 -6.93 5.90
CA GLN A 285 14.05 -8.38 5.95
C GLN A 285 14.12 -8.99 4.55
N CYS A 286 13.21 -8.60 3.65
CA CYS A 286 13.24 -9.05 2.26
C CYS A 286 14.54 -8.63 1.56
N LYS A 287 14.95 -7.37 1.67
CA LYS A 287 16.18 -6.85 1.06
C LYS A 287 17.42 -7.58 1.59
N TYR A 288 17.46 -7.81 2.90
CA TYR A 288 18.55 -8.53 3.54
C TYR A 288 18.68 -9.97 3.05
N ILE A 289 17.58 -10.72 3.04
CA ILE A 289 17.59 -12.15 2.66
C ILE A 289 17.74 -12.34 1.15
N LEU A 290 17.07 -11.51 0.34
CA LEU A 290 17.12 -11.61 -1.12
C LEU A 290 18.45 -11.13 -1.71
N GLY A 291 19.16 -10.22 -1.04
CA GLY A 291 20.40 -9.65 -1.55
C GLY A 291 20.22 -9.10 -2.97
N ASP A 292 21.10 -9.47 -3.89
CA ASP A 292 21.04 -9.07 -5.30
C ASP A 292 19.72 -9.44 -5.99
N LYS A 293 19.05 -10.52 -5.56
CA LYS A 293 17.75 -10.91 -6.14
C LYS A 293 16.65 -9.88 -5.89
N SER A 294 16.80 -9.00 -4.90
CA SER A 294 15.84 -7.90 -4.71
C SER A 294 15.87 -6.86 -5.83
N ARG A 295 16.93 -6.81 -6.66
CA ARG A 295 17.01 -5.91 -7.82
C ARG A 295 16.13 -6.34 -8.98
N ILE A 296 15.78 -7.63 -9.03
CA ILE A 296 15.05 -8.26 -10.14
C ILE A 296 13.60 -8.59 -9.77
N CYS A 297 13.13 -8.21 -8.58
CA CYS A 297 11.76 -8.42 -8.12
C CYS A 297 11.15 -7.13 -7.57
N THR A 298 9.84 -7.14 -7.38
CA THR A 298 9.10 -6.11 -6.63
C THR A 298 8.68 -6.67 -5.28
N ILE A 299 8.82 -5.88 -4.22
CA ILE A 299 8.40 -6.20 -2.85
C ILE A 299 7.25 -5.27 -2.48
N VAL A 300 6.18 -5.82 -1.92
CA VAL A 300 5.02 -5.07 -1.41
C VAL A 300 4.74 -5.50 0.02
N GLY A 301 4.62 -4.55 0.94
CA GLY A 301 4.30 -4.80 2.35
C GLY A 301 2.99 -4.16 2.75
N PHE A 302 2.02 -4.96 3.20
CA PHE A 302 0.73 -4.45 3.68
C PHE A 302 0.77 -4.07 5.17
N ASP A 303 0.02 -3.03 5.54
CA ASP A 303 -0.17 -2.60 6.93
C ASP A 303 -0.85 -3.67 7.79
N SER A 304 -1.76 -4.44 7.18
CA SER A 304 -2.64 -5.33 7.92
C SER A 304 -3.29 -6.37 7.00
N LEU A 305 -3.83 -7.43 7.58
CA LEU A 305 -4.61 -8.41 6.83
C LEU A 305 -5.92 -7.77 6.31
N PRO A 306 -6.33 -8.01 5.05
CA PRO A 306 -7.55 -7.44 4.47
C PRO A 306 -8.85 -7.81 5.19
N TRP A 307 -8.86 -8.97 5.86
CA TRP A 307 -10.07 -9.57 6.44
C TRP A 307 -9.87 -9.96 7.90
N GLY A 308 -10.94 -9.81 8.70
CA GLY A 308 -11.12 -10.61 9.89
C GLY A 308 -11.65 -11.98 9.48
N CYS A 309 -10.89 -13.05 9.71
CA CYS A 309 -11.28 -14.40 9.32
C CYS A 309 -10.78 -15.45 10.30
N ARG A 310 -11.48 -16.59 10.35
CA ARG A 310 -11.16 -17.70 11.26
C ARG A 310 -11.39 -19.03 10.56
N VAL A 311 -10.36 -19.89 10.49
CA VAL A 311 -10.53 -21.28 10.09
C VAL A 311 -11.42 -21.96 11.12
N VAL A 312 -12.46 -22.63 10.63
CA VAL A 312 -13.42 -23.41 11.43
C VAL A 312 -13.13 -24.89 11.25
N ASP A 313 -12.85 -25.32 10.02
CA ASP A 313 -12.44 -26.67 9.67
C ASP A 313 -11.23 -26.61 8.73
N TYR A 314 -10.11 -27.21 9.15
CA TYR A 314 -8.82 -27.03 8.49
C TYR A 314 -8.83 -27.55 7.06
N GLY A 315 -8.45 -26.69 6.12
CA GLY A 315 -8.47 -26.99 4.69
C GLY A 315 -9.85 -27.08 4.05
N LYS A 316 -10.94 -26.84 4.80
CA LYS A 316 -12.32 -27.01 4.32
C LYS A 316 -13.19 -25.77 4.52
N HIS A 317 -13.11 -25.10 5.68
CA HIS A 317 -14.02 -24.01 6.01
C HIS A 317 -13.31 -22.88 6.76
N VAL A 318 -13.45 -21.67 6.25
CA VAL A 318 -13.07 -20.43 6.92
C VAL A 318 -14.28 -19.50 7.03
N ARG A 319 -14.48 -18.92 8.21
CA ARG A 319 -15.51 -17.91 8.46
C ARG A 319 -14.92 -16.52 8.26
N LEU A 320 -15.57 -15.73 7.42
CA LEU A 320 -15.30 -14.30 7.22
C LEU A 320 -16.09 -13.52 8.27
N LEU A 321 -15.38 -12.81 9.15
CA LEU A 321 -15.94 -11.98 10.21
C LEU A 321 -16.16 -10.53 9.74
N GLY A 322 -15.39 -10.10 8.75
CA GLY A 322 -15.52 -8.78 8.15
C GLY A 322 -14.40 -8.48 7.18
N THR A 323 -14.67 -7.58 6.24
CA THR A 323 -13.70 -7.07 5.26
C THR A 323 -13.44 -5.60 5.56
N LYS A 324 -12.18 -5.19 5.54
CA LYS A 324 -11.84 -3.76 5.72
C LYS A 324 -12.29 -2.94 4.53
N ASP A 325 -12.47 -1.64 4.72
CA ASP A 325 -12.75 -0.71 3.63
C ASP A 325 -11.49 -0.37 2.83
N VAL A 326 -10.38 -0.15 3.53
CA VAL A 326 -9.10 0.31 2.99
C VAL A 326 -7.94 -0.37 3.72
N VAL A 327 -6.93 -0.78 2.97
CA VAL A 327 -5.61 -1.21 3.49
C VAL A 327 -4.50 -0.45 2.79
N TYR A 328 -3.38 -0.26 3.48
CA TYR A 328 -2.24 0.46 2.95
C TYR A 328 -1.12 -0.52 2.58
N ALA A 329 -0.42 -0.21 1.50
CA ALA A 329 0.70 -1.00 1.02
C ALA A 329 1.89 -0.10 0.67
N THR A 330 3.08 -0.53 1.04
CA THR A 330 4.35 -0.01 0.50
C THR A 330 4.70 -0.77 -0.77
N MET A 331 5.53 -0.17 -1.62
CA MET A 331 6.04 -0.85 -2.81
C MET A 331 7.50 -0.47 -3.07
N LEU A 332 8.36 -1.47 -3.19
CA LEU A 332 9.75 -1.33 -3.61
C LEU A 332 9.97 -2.15 -4.88
N THR A 333 10.22 -1.48 -5.99
CA THR A 333 10.52 -2.14 -7.27
C THR A 333 12.02 -2.12 -7.52
N GLY A 334 12.62 -3.30 -7.70
CA GLY A 334 14.02 -3.41 -8.07
C GLY A 334 14.32 -2.79 -9.44
N PHE A 335 15.50 -2.20 -9.60
CA PHE A 335 15.89 -1.45 -10.82
C PHE A 335 15.88 -2.29 -12.09
N ASP A 336 16.11 -3.59 -11.97
CA ASP A 336 16.14 -4.54 -13.08
C ASP A 336 14.79 -5.28 -13.24
N CYS A 337 13.79 -4.95 -12.41
CA CYS A 337 12.45 -5.53 -12.43
C CYS A 337 11.55 -4.80 -13.44
N LYS A 338 10.93 -5.57 -14.33
CA LYS A 338 9.98 -5.14 -15.37
C LYS A 338 8.79 -6.07 -15.35
N LEU A 339 7.89 -5.87 -14.39
CA LEU A 339 6.68 -6.67 -14.29
C LEU A 339 5.79 -6.46 -15.53
N PRO A 340 5.23 -7.54 -16.12
CA PRO A 340 4.38 -7.45 -17.29
C PRO A 340 2.94 -7.05 -16.94
N PHE A 341 2.66 -6.68 -15.69
CA PHE A 341 1.34 -6.34 -15.18
C PHE A 341 1.40 -5.19 -14.16
N PRO A 342 0.32 -4.41 -14.02
CA PRO A 342 0.19 -3.37 -13.00
C PRO A 342 0.05 -3.99 -11.60
N VAL A 343 0.97 -3.68 -10.68
CA VAL A 343 1.14 -4.39 -9.39
C VAL A 343 -0.10 -4.29 -8.50
N ILE A 344 -0.57 -3.07 -8.22
CA ILE A 344 -1.63 -2.84 -7.23
C ILE A 344 -2.96 -3.35 -7.75
N GLU A 345 -3.24 -3.14 -9.03
CA GLU A 345 -4.43 -3.62 -9.73
C GLU A 345 -4.45 -5.14 -9.80
N THR A 346 -3.30 -5.78 -9.98
CA THR A 346 -3.17 -7.24 -9.92
C THR A 346 -3.50 -7.76 -8.52
N ILE A 347 -2.94 -7.14 -7.47
CA ILE A 347 -3.23 -7.55 -6.10
C ILE A 347 -4.71 -7.28 -5.77
N GLN A 348 -5.26 -6.12 -6.16
CA GLN A 348 -6.67 -5.77 -5.98
C GLN A 348 -7.57 -6.82 -6.63
N TYR A 349 -7.30 -7.18 -7.89
CA TYR A 349 -8.02 -8.23 -8.60
C TYR A 349 -7.98 -9.56 -7.84
N ILE A 350 -6.83 -9.95 -7.28
CA ILE A 350 -6.70 -11.19 -6.51
C ILE A 350 -7.52 -11.14 -5.22
N ILE A 351 -7.42 -10.05 -4.44
CA ILE A 351 -8.05 -9.99 -3.11
C ILE A 351 -9.56 -9.74 -3.16
N GLY A 352 -10.10 -9.02 -4.15
CA GLY A 352 -11.51 -8.59 -4.08
C GLY A 352 -11.74 -7.15 -4.50
N GLU A 353 -13.00 -6.75 -4.55
CA GLU A 353 -13.37 -5.33 -4.65
C GLU A 353 -12.98 -4.55 -3.38
N LYS A 354 -13.07 -5.23 -2.23
CA LYS A 354 -12.71 -4.68 -0.92
C LYS A 354 -11.71 -5.58 -0.18
N PRO A 355 -10.83 -4.99 0.65
CA PRO A 355 -10.56 -3.56 0.82
C PRO A 355 -9.96 -2.91 -0.44
N VAL A 356 -10.12 -1.59 -0.56
CA VAL A 356 -9.38 -0.79 -1.55
C VAL A 356 -7.93 -0.66 -1.09
N ILE A 357 -6.99 -0.99 -1.97
CA ILE A 357 -5.55 -0.85 -1.70
C ILE A 357 -5.12 0.59 -1.96
N LYS A 358 -4.51 1.24 -0.97
CA LYS A 358 -3.85 2.53 -1.13
C LYS A 358 -2.33 2.36 -1.00
N LEU A 359 -1.60 2.95 -1.94
CA LEU A 359 -0.15 3.07 -1.79
C LEU A 359 0.16 4.10 -0.72
N ALA A 360 1.04 3.72 0.21
CA ALA A 360 1.61 4.65 1.17
C ALA A 360 2.67 5.53 0.48
N SER A 361 2.93 6.72 1.03
CA SER A 361 3.84 7.73 0.48
C SER A 361 5.27 7.19 0.28
N ASN A 362 5.75 6.33 1.18
CA ASN A 362 7.04 5.67 1.04
C ASN A 362 7.13 4.37 1.87
N PHE A 363 8.28 3.68 1.83
CA PHE A 363 8.49 2.39 2.48
C PHE A 363 8.50 2.42 4.02
N LEU A 364 8.74 3.58 4.65
CA LEU A 364 8.69 3.75 6.10
C LEU A 364 7.28 4.02 6.61
N SER A 365 6.37 4.52 5.76
CA SER A 365 5.02 4.93 6.16
C SER A 365 4.29 3.84 6.93
N VAL A 366 4.28 2.60 6.42
CA VAL A 366 3.60 1.47 7.10
C VAL A 366 4.28 1.09 8.41
N SER A 367 5.62 1.13 8.46
CA SER A 367 6.38 0.80 9.67
C SER A 367 6.16 1.81 10.80
N LEU A 368 5.87 3.07 10.48
CA LEU A 368 5.63 4.15 11.45
C LEU A 368 4.16 4.55 11.57
N MET A 369 3.24 3.82 10.94
CA MET A 369 1.81 4.16 10.95
C MET A 369 1.23 3.97 12.35
N ALA A 370 0.41 4.93 12.80
CA ALA A 370 -0.19 4.90 14.14
C ALA A 370 -1.03 3.63 14.43
N GLY A 371 -1.68 3.04 13.43
CA GLY A 371 -2.43 1.79 13.61
C GLY A 371 -1.57 0.62 14.13
N SER A 372 -0.24 0.69 13.97
CA SER A 372 0.71 -0.35 14.36
C SER A 372 1.10 -0.31 15.85
N ILE A 373 0.69 0.71 16.62
CA ILE A 373 1.07 0.87 18.04
C ILE A 373 -0.04 0.53 19.03
N LEU A 374 -1.20 0.02 18.60
CA LEU A 374 -2.37 -0.15 19.47
C LEU A 374 -2.12 -1.08 20.66
N HIS A 375 -1.37 -2.17 20.47
CA HIS A 375 -1.32 -3.23 21.48
C HIS A 375 -0.27 -3.04 22.57
N PRO A 376 1.00 -2.68 22.25
CA PRO A 376 2.06 -2.55 23.25
C PRO A 376 1.77 -1.60 24.43
N PRO A 377 1.34 -0.33 24.22
CA PRO A 377 1.10 0.60 25.32
C PRO A 377 -0.11 0.19 26.17
N LEU A 378 -1.14 -0.42 25.58
CA LEU A 378 -2.30 -0.91 26.33
C LEU A 378 -1.94 -2.11 27.21
N MET A 379 -1.14 -3.04 26.70
CA MET A 379 -0.63 -4.16 27.49
C MET A 379 0.29 -3.68 28.61
N TYR A 380 1.21 -2.75 28.33
CA TYR A 380 2.09 -2.19 29.34
C TYR A 380 1.29 -1.45 30.43
N GLY A 381 0.43 -0.50 30.06
CA GLY A 381 -0.31 0.29 31.04
C GLY A 381 -1.26 -0.55 31.90
N LYS A 382 -1.83 -1.64 31.37
CA LYS A 382 -2.69 -2.55 32.16
C LYS A 382 -1.91 -3.46 33.11
N TRP A 383 -0.74 -3.95 32.68
CA TRP A 383 -0.07 -5.10 33.33
C TRP A 383 1.33 -4.81 33.87
N LYS A 384 1.84 -3.56 33.79
CA LYS A 384 3.16 -3.19 34.33
C LYS A 384 3.30 -3.46 35.83
N ASP A 385 2.22 -3.23 36.59
CA ASP A 385 2.17 -3.32 38.05
C ASP A 385 1.38 -4.55 38.52
N TRP A 386 1.18 -5.56 37.66
CA TRP A 386 0.47 -6.79 38.04
C TRP A 386 1.22 -7.57 39.13
N ASP A 387 0.51 -7.89 40.22
CA ASP A 387 1.03 -8.52 41.44
C ASP A 387 1.19 -10.05 41.35
N GLY A 388 0.84 -10.64 40.21
CA GLY A 388 0.89 -12.08 40.00
C GLY A 388 -0.39 -12.83 40.41
N GLN A 389 -1.38 -12.14 40.98
CA GLN A 389 -2.62 -12.78 41.42
C GLN A 389 -3.59 -13.02 40.26
N PRO A 390 -4.28 -14.17 40.21
CA PRO A 390 -5.33 -14.43 39.22
C PRO A 390 -6.50 -13.45 39.38
N LEU A 391 -7.09 -13.06 38.25
CA LEU A 391 -8.35 -12.35 38.20
C LEU A 391 -9.53 -13.32 38.16
N THR A 392 -10.67 -12.92 38.73
CA THR A 392 -11.91 -13.70 38.69
C THR A 392 -12.62 -13.62 37.32
N GLU A 393 -12.39 -12.54 36.57
CA GLU A 393 -13.00 -12.29 35.27
C GLU A 393 -11.96 -11.81 34.24
N VAL A 394 -12.28 -12.02 32.96
CA VAL A 394 -11.44 -11.56 31.85
C VAL A 394 -11.77 -10.09 31.57
N PRO A 395 -10.81 -9.17 31.72
CA PRO A 395 -11.08 -7.75 31.49
C PRO A 395 -11.25 -7.46 30.00
N SER A 396 -12.18 -6.56 29.68
CA SER A 396 -12.29 -5.96 28.34
C SER A 396 -11.00 -5.22 27.97
N TYR A 397 -10.63 -5.29 26.69
CA TYR A 397 -9.39 -4.71 26.18
C TYR A 397 -9.50 -3.21 25.93
N PHE A 398 -10.52 -2.77 25.17
CA PHE A 398 -10.65 -1.38 24.73
C PHE A 398 -11.66 -0.57 25.56
N THR A 399 -12.76 -1.19 26.00
CA THR A 399 -13.85 -0.45 26.67
C THR A 399 -13.51 -0.04 28.10
N THR A 400 -12.41 -0.55 28.66
CA THR A 400 -11.94 -0.23 30.02
C THR A 400 -10.61 0.52 30.06
N VAL A 401 -10.09 0.96 28.91
CA VAL A 401 -8.81 1.69 28.81
C VAL A 401 -8.79 2.89 29.74
N SER A 402 -7.83 3.00 30.65
CA SER A 402 -7.67 4.12 31.58
C SER A 402 -7.09 5.38 30.92
N GLU A 403 -7.16 6.52 31.61
CA GLU A 403 -6.46 7.76 31.20
C GLU A 403 -4.95 7.53 31.09
N GLU A 404 -4.34 6.87 32.07
CA GLU A 404 -2.90 6.54 32.03
C GLU A 404 -2.53 5.72 30.78
N GLN A 405 -3.33 4.70 30.42
CA GLN A 405 -3.10 3.92 29.19
C GLN A 405 -3.24 4.78 27.92
N ALA A 406 -4.19 5.71 27.90
CA ALA A 406 -4.36 6.64 26.78
C ALA A 406 -3.22 7.66 26.69
N ASP A 407 -2.70 8.15 27.81
CA ASP A 407 -1.55 9.06 27.86
C ASP A 407 -0.26 8.37 27.40
N ILE A 408 -0.05 7.11 27.81
CA ILE A 408 1.08 6.29 27.33
C ILE A 408 0.97 6.10 25.81
N MET A 409 -0.21 5.78 25.29
CA MET A 409 -0.46 5.65 23.85
C MET A 409 -0.16 6.97 23.11
N SER A 410 -0.67 8.09 23.63
CA SER A 410 -0.45 9.42 23.05
C SER A 410 1.03 9.77 23.02
N SER A 411 1.75 9.57 24.13
CA SER A 411 3.18 9.84 24.23
C SER A 411 4.02 8.98 23.27
N LEU A 412 3.66 7.70 23.11
CA LEU A 412 4.30 6.83 22.11
C LEU A 412 4.02 7.34 20.69
N SER A 413 2.78 7.78 20.42
CA SER A 413 2.42 8.35 19.12
C SER A 413 3.17 9.66 18.83
N ASP A 414 3.42 10.50 19.82
CA ASP A 414 4.23 11.71 19.68
C ASP A 414 5.67 11.39 19.28
N GLU A 415 6.25 10.32 19.84
CA GLU A 415 7.59 9.83 19.47
C GLU A 415 7.65 9.37 18.00
N LEU A 416 6.59 8.73 17.49
CA LEU A 416 6.48 8.38 16.06
C LEU A 416 6.42 9.61 15.16
N VAL A 417 5.57 10.58 15.50
CA VAL A 417 5.42 11.83 14.73
C VAL A 417 6.72 12.64 14.78
N ALA A 418 7.40 12.71 15.93
CA ALA A 418 8.70 13.34 16.05
C ALA A 418 9.77 12.65 15.17
N THR A 419 9.75 11.32 15.12
CA THR A 419 10.62 10.52 14.24
C THR A 419 10.36 10.84 12.76
N ALA A 420 9.10 10.82 12.34
CA ALA A 420 8.71 11.16 10.97
C ALA A 420 9.10 12.60 10.60
N LYS A 421 8.87 13.56 11.49
CA LYS A 421 9.28 14.96 11.29
C LYS A 421 10.80 15.07 11.13
N LYS A 422 11.58 14.41 12.00
CA LYS A 422 13.04 14.44 11.92
C LYS A 422 13.55 13.86 10.60
N ILE A 423 12.92 12.79 10.13
CA ILE A 423 13.20 12.19 8.82
C ILE A 423 12.93 13.19 7.69
N SER A 424 11.77 13.86 7.69
CA SER A 424 11.44 14.90 6.70
C SER A 424 12.41 16.09 6.74
N ASP A 425 12.89 16.46 7.92
CA ASP A 425 13.88 17.54 8.08
C ASP A 425 15.24 17.16 7.46
N LEU A 426 15.65 15.89 7.62
CA LEU A 426 16.91 15.35 7.07
C LEU A 426 16.81 15.03 5.57
N LYS A 427 15.65 14.61 5.07
CA LYS A 427 15.38 14.27 3.67
C LYS A 427 14.04 14.87 3.23
N ARG A 428 14.12 16.12 2.79
CA ARG A 428 12.96 16.95 2.41
C ARG A 428 12.14 16.40 1.24
N ASP A 429 12.70 15.50 0.46
CA ASP A 429 12.05 14.83 -0.67
C ASP A 429 11.32 13.55 -0.25
N MET A 430 11.45 13.10 0.99
CA MET A 430 10.70 11.95 1.51
C MET A 430 9.42 12.41 2.22
N ASP A 431 8.28 12.12 1.61
CA ASP A 431 6.97 12.45 2.16
C ASP A 431 6.59 11.52 3.31
N MET A 432 6.56 12.07 4.54
CA MET A 432 6.16 11.36 5.76
C MET A 432 4.74 11.72 6.25
N SER A 433 3.90 12.32 5.40
CA SER A 433 2.56 12.82 5.79
C SER A 433 1.56 11.73 6.20
N ASP A 434 1.82 10.46 5.86
CA ASP A 434 1.06 9.31 6.36
C ASP A 434 1.24 9.07 7.87
N VAL A 435 2.33 9.56 8.46
CA VAL A 435 2.62 9.37 9.89
C VAL A 435 1.96 10.49 10.69
N ILE A 436 0.73 10.20 11.13
CA ILE A 436 -0.11 11.09 11.93
C ILE A 436 -0.21 10.60 13.37
N HIS A 437 -0.70 11.45 14.26
CA HIS A 437 -0.98 11.08 15.64
C HIS A 437 -2.12 10.05 15.72
N ILE A 438 -2.08 9.15 16.71
CA ILE A 438 -3.07 8.08 16.90
C ILE A 438 -4.51 8.60 17.04
N HIS A 439 -4.67 9.78 17.63
CA HIS A 439 -5.98 10.44 17.74
C HIS A 439 -6.55 10.79 16.36
N ASP A 440 -5.75 11.40 15.49
CA ASP A 440 -6.14 11.71 14.11
C ASP A 440 -6.40 10.43 13.31
N TRP A 441 -5.61 9.38 13.55
CA TRP A 441 -5.83 8.09 12.92
C TRP A 441 -7.19 7.48 13.29
N PHE A 442 -7.59 7.54 14.56
CA PHE A 442 -8.94 7.13 14.98
C PHE A 442 -10.02 7.92 14.26
N LYS A 443 -9.87 9.26 14.21
CA LYS A 443 -10.82 10.14 13.51
C LYS A 443 -10.88 9.89 12.01
N GLN A 444 -9.79 9.44 11.38
CA GLN A 444 -9.81 9.14 9.95
C GLN A 444 -10.37 7.74 9.65
N ARG A 445 -10.08 6.75 10.49
CA ARG A 445 -10.40 5.34 10.22
C ARG A 445 -11.72 4.88 10.79
N TYR A 446 -12.13 5.44 11.93
CA TYR A 446 -13.27 4.96 12.71
C TYR A 446 -14.33 6.03 12.97
N TYR A 447 -14.36 7.13 12.19
CA TYR A 447 -15.33 8.23 12.39
C TYR A 447 -16.80 7.79 12.37
N LYS A 448 -17.12 6.67 11.71
CA LYS A 448 -18.48 6.11 11.69
C LYS A 448 -18.79 5.21 12.88
N GLN A 449 -17.77 4.76 13.60
CA GLN A 449 -17.89 3.76 14.67
C GLN A 449 -17.61 4.33 16.06
N ILE A 450 -17.07 5.55 16.15
CA ILE A 450 -16.77 6.27 17.40
C ILE A 450 -17.89 7.27 17.69
N SER A 451 -18.49 7.21 18.87
CA SER A 451 -19.52 8.18 19.29
C SER A 451 -18.97 9.38 20.06
N ASP A 452 -17.77 9.28 20.62
CA ASP A 452 -17.05 10.37 21.29
C ASP A 452 -15.56 10.34 20.91
N ASP A 453 -15.12 11.35 20.16
CA ASP A 453 -13.75 11.50 19.68
C ASP A 453 -12.96 12.62 20.40
N SER A 454 -13.40 13.01 21.60
CA SER A 454 -12.78 14.07 22.40
C SER A 454 -11.35 13.74 22.87
N SER A 455 -11.02 12.46 23.03
CA SER A 455 -9.72 11.99 23.50
C SER A 455 -9.37 10.62 22.91
N VAL A 456 -8.09 10.23 22.99
CA VAL A 456 -7.63 8.88 22.61
C VAL A 456 -8.37 7.79 23.41
N MET A 457 -8.64 8.04 24.70
CA MET A 457 -9.40 7.12 25.56
C MET A 457 -10.84 6.94 25.05
N THR A 458 -11.56 8.04 24.83
CA THR A 458 -12.97 8.00 24.41
C THR A 458 -13.12 7.45 23.00
N CYS A 459 -12.18 7.73 22.10
CA CYS A 459 -12.09 7.07 20.79
C CYS A 459 -12.06 5.55 20.92
N MET A 460 -11.29 4.98 21.84
CA MET A 460 -11.24 3.52 22.02
C MET A 460 -12.48 2.96 22.72
N ARG A 461 -12.91 3.61 23.82
CA ARG A 461 -14.03 3.13 24.63
C ARG A 461 -15.37 3.15 23.91
N THR A 462 -15.55 4.12 23.02
CA THR A 462 -16.82 4.32 22.29
C THR A 462 -16.79 3.77 20.87
N ASN A 463 -15.69 3.14 20.45
CA ASN A 463 -15.63 2.47 19.16
C ASN A 463 -16.44 1.17 19.21
N GLN A 464 -17.58 1.14 18.53
CA GLN A 464 -18.48 -0.02 18.50
C GLN A 464 -17.78 -1.30 18.00
N SER A 465 -16.83 -1.15 17.06
CA SER A 465 -16.06 -2.28 16.51
C SER A 465 -15.12 -2.92 17.53
N TYR A 466 -14.88 -2.25 18.67
CA TYR A 466 -13.93 -2.69 19.69
C TYR A 466 -14.59 -3.33 20.92
N SER A 467 -15.92 -3.30 21.00
CA SER A 467 -16.69 -3.73 22.18
C SER A 467 -16.48 -5.20 22.57
N GLN A 468 -16.18 -6.08 21.60
CA GLN A 468 -16.03 -7.52 21.83
C GLN A 468 -14.61 -7.98 22.21
N PHE A 469 -13.60 -7.11 22.20
CA PHE A 469 -12.23 -7.55 22.48
C PHE A 469 -11.93 -7.57 23.97
N VAL A 470 -11.31 -8.66 24.42
CA VAL A 470 -10.84 -8.87 25.79
C VAL A 470 -9.33 -9.03 25.82
N HIS A 471 -8.71 -8.81 26.98
CA HIS A 471 -7.29 -9.10 27.14
C HIS A 471 -6.99 -10.58 26.88
N PRO A 472 -5.83 -10.90 26.29
CA PRO A 472 -5.39 -12.28 26.16
C PRO A 472 -5.02 -12.81 27.55
N MET A 473 -5.71 -13.87 27.99
CA MET A 473 -5.53 -14.48 29.31
C MET A 473 -5.34 -15.99 29.20
N LYS A 474 -4.53 -16.56 30.09
CA LYS A 474 -4.44 -18.00 30.35
C LYS A 474 -5.42 -18.35 31.47
N VAL A 475 -6.10 -19.48 31.32
CA VAL A 475 -6.95 -20.06 32.38
C VAL A 475 -6.04 -20.79 33.36
N VAL A 476 -6.21 -20.51 34.65
CA VAL A 476 -5.54 -21.19 35.77
C VAL A 476 -6.59 -21.69 36.76
N GLU A 477 -6.18 -22.56 37.70
CA GLU A 477 -7.09 -23.22 38.66
C GLU A 477 -8.04 -22.25 39.38
N ASN A 478 -7.55 -21.05 39.75
CA ASN A 478 -8.30 -20.05 40.50
C ASN A 478 -8.59 -18.76 39.72
N GLY A 479 -8.68 -18.82 38.38
CA GLY A 479 -9.09 -17.67 37.57
C GLY A 479 -8.26 -17.48 36.30
N TYR A 480 -7.90 -16.23 36.02
CA TYR A 480 -7.25 -15.82 34.77
C TYR A 480 -5.99 -15.02 35.04
N VAL A 481 -4.91 -15.33 34.31
CA VAL A 481 -3.65 -14.57 34.34
C VAL A 481 -3.31 -14.03 32.95
N PRO A 482 -2.66 -12.87 32.81
CA PRO A 482 -2.32 -12.30 31.51
C PRO A 482 -1.43 -13.25 30.69
N ASP A 483 -1.77 -13.45 29.42
CA ASP A 483 -0.97 -14.22 28.48
C ASP A 483 0.07 -13.32 27.78
N PHE A 484 1.28 -13.27 28.34
CA PHE A 484 2.39 -12.53 27.73
C PHE A 484 3.02 -13.23 26.52
N GLU A 485 2.67 -14.48 26.23
CA GLU A 485 3.13 -15.18 25.03
C GLU A 485 2.23 -14.88 23.81
N TYR A 486 1.09 -14.22 24.05
CA TYR A 486 0.20 -13.79 22.99
C TYR A 486 0.87 -12.77 22.05
N ARG A 487 0.45 -12.78 20.78
CA ARG A 487 1.06 -11.98 19.70
C ARG A 487 1.12 -10.47 19.93
N TYR A 488 0.26 -9.92 20.79
CA TYR A 488 0.34 -8.52 21.22
C TYR A 488 1.68 -8.15 21.87
N ILE A 489 2.43 -9.14 22.37
CA ILE A 489 3.79 -8.98 22.86
C ILE A 489 4.77 -9.70 21.92
N THR A 490 4.56 -10.98 21.63
CA THR A 490 5.54 -11.81 20.91
C THR A 490 5.70 -11.46 19.43
N GLU A 491 4.78 -10.69 18.85
CA GLU A 491 4.84 -10.21 17.47
C GLU A 491 5.00 -8.68 17.41
N ASP A 492 4.11 -7.93 18.07
CA ASP A 492 4.05 -6.46 17.96
C ASP A 492 5.24 -5.74 18.62
N ILE A 493 5.96 -6.38 19.54
CA ILE A 493 7.20 -5.84 20.10
C ILE A 493 8.36 -6.04 19.12
N PRO A 494 8.81 -7.28 18.82
CA PRO A 494 9.97 -7.51 17.96
C PRO A 494 9.76 -7.04 16.50
N PHE A 495 8.56 -7.21 15.94
CA PHE A 495 8.26 -6.89 14.54
C PHE A 495 7.42 -5.61 14.39
N GLY A 496 7.36 -4.80 15.44
CA GLY A 496 6.69 -3.50 15.47
C GLY A 496 7.52 -2.48 16.26
N LEU A 497 7.31 -2.41 17.58
CA LEU A 497 7.85 -1.34 18.43
C LEU A 497 9.39 -1.28 18.41
N VAL A 498 10.08 -2.42 18.40
CA VAL A 498 11.55 -2.48 18.30
C VAL A 498 12.04 -1.95 16.95
N VAL A 499 11.29 -2.18 15.86
CA VAL A 499 11.60 -1.63 14.54
C VAL A 499 11.44 -0.11 14.54
N MET A 500 10.34 0.40 15.12
CA MET A 500 10.08 1.83 15.25
C MET A 500 11.16 2.54 16.06
N LYS A 501 11.55 1.96 17.21
CA LYS A 501 12.69 2.43 18.02
C LYS A 501 13.97 2.48 17.20
N GLY A 502 14.24 1.45 16.39
CA GLY A 502 15.43 1.39 15.57
C GLY A 502 15.48 2.49 14.51
N ILE A 503 14.34 2.79 13.89
CA ILE A 503 14.20 3.92 12.95
C ILE A 503 14.41 5.26 13.68
N ALA A 504 13.86 5.44 14.88
CA ALA A 504 14.06 6.65 15.68
C ALA A 504 15.55 6.85 16.09
N GLU A 505 16.21 5.76 16.47
CA GLU A 505 17.62 5.77 16.91
C GLU A 505 18.57 6.23 15.79
N ILE A 506 18.40 5.75 14.55
CA ILE A 506 19.27 6.13 13.41
C ILE A 506 19.09 7.58 12.95
N VAL A 507 18.03 8.26 13.41
CA VAL A 507 17.82 9.72 13.21
C VAL A 507 17.98 10.53 14.51
N SER A 508 18.42 9.87 15.59
CA SER A 508 18.70 10.46 16.89
C SER A 508 17.50 11.14 17.55
N VAL A 509 16.32 10.52 17.45
CA VAL A 509 15.11 10.93 18.18
C VAL A 509 15.01 10.15 19.49
N GLN A 510 14.73 10.87 20.57
CA GLN A 510 14.53 10.28 21.90
C GLN A 510 13.14 9.62 21.98
N THR A 511 13.08 8.43 22.57
CA THR A 511 11.86 7.60 22.61
C THR A 511 11.62 7.00 24.01
N PRO A 512 11.53 7.82 25.06
CA PRO A 512 11.43 7.33 26.44
C PRO A 512 10.23 6.40 26.68
N THR A 513 9.12 6.59 25.97
CA THR A 513 7.92 5.76 26.08
C THR A 513 8.12 4.41 25.41
N MET A 514 8.64 4.38 24.17
CA MET A 514 9.03 3.11 23.53
C MET A 514 10.03 2.34 24.41
N ASP A 515 11.02 3.03 25.00
CA ASP A 515 12.06 2.40 25.81
C ASP A 515 11.49 1.72 27.06
N LYS A 516 10.55 2.38 27.76
CA LYS A 516 9.86 1.79 28.92
C LYS A 516 9.10 0.53 28.54
N ILE A 517 8.32 0.58 27.45
CA ILE A 517 7.49 -0.54 27.01
C ILE A 517 8.36 -1.70 26.52
N ILE A 518 9.41 -1.44 25.74
CA ILE A 518 10.33 -2.48 25.24
C ILE A 518 11.05 -3.16 26.41
N LYS A 519 11.59 -2.39 27.39
CA LYS A 519 12.26 -2.95 28.57
C LYS A 519 11.33 -3.85 29.38
N TRP A 520 10.09 -3.42 29.60
CA TRP A 520 9.10 -4.25 30.29
C TRP A 520 8.78 -5.53 29.49
N ALA A 521 8.44 -5.39 28.22
CA ALA A 521 8.00 -6.50 27.38
C ALA A 521 9.10 -7.54 27.17
N GLN A 522 10.34 -7.11 26.92
CA GLN A 522 11.46 -8.02 26.68
C GLN A 522 11.74 -8.90 27.93
N CYS A 523 11.58 -8.34 29.13
CA CYS A 523 11.64 -9.11 30.38
C CYS A 523 10.52 -10.16 30.47
N LYS A 524 9.29 -9.83 30.06
CA LYS A 524 8.15 -10.76 30.10
C LYS A 524 8.32 -11.96 29.17
N ILE A 525 9.04 -11.80 28.06
CA ILE A 525 9.26 -12.88 27.07
C ILE A 525 10.67 -13.46 27.09
N GLY A 526 11.49 -13.11 28.09
CA GLY A 526 12.85 -13.65 28.23
C GLY A 526 13.80 -13.27 27.09
N LYS A 527 13.64 -12.07 26.52
CA LYS A 527 14.43 -11.53 25.41
C LYS A 527 15.15 -10.25 25.82
N GLU A 528 16.17 -9.86 25.08
CA GLU A 528 16.90 -8.61 25.29
C GLU A 528 17.20 -7.94 23.94
N TYR A 529 16.44 -6.89 23.62
CA TYR A 529 16.61 -6.09 22.40
C TYR A 529 17.25 -4.73 22.71
N LEU A 530 16.79 -4.07 23.79
CA LEU A 530 17.21 -2.74 24.21
C LEU A 530 18.06 -2.84 25.50
N VAL A 531 19.26 -2.25 25.48
CA VAL A 531 20.17 -2.17 26.64
C VAL A 531 20.57 -0.71 26.86
N GLY A 532 20.23 -0.16 28.03
CA GLY A 532 20.26 1.29 28.22
C GLY A 532 19.19 1.94 27.35
N GLU A 533 19.60 2.79 26.41
CA GLU A 533 18.70 3.48 25.46
C GLU A 533 18.97 3.07 24.01
N SER A 534 19.83 2.07 23.78
CA SER A 534 20.29 1.65 22.45
C SER A 534 19.92 0.21 22.13
N LEU A 535 19.54 -0.06 20.88
CA LEU A 535 19.23 -1.39 20.37
C LEU A 535 20.49 -2.22 20.13
N LYS A 536 21.04 -2.75 21.22
CA LYS A 536 22.27 -3.57 21.24
C LYS A 536 22.15 -4.83 22.09
N GLY A 537 20.92 -5.24 22.42
CA GLY A 537 20.67 -6.47 23.16
C GLY A 537 21.04 -7.71 22.36
N LYS A 538 21.30 -8.82 23.06
CA LYS A 538 21.79 -10.07 22.44
C LYS A 538 20.83 -10.70 21.43
N ASP A 539 19.53 -10.39 21.50
CA ASP A 539 18.48 -10.91 20.64
C ASP A 539 18.13 -9.96 19.46
N ILE A 540 18.89 -8.88 19.25
CA ILE A 540 18.60 -7.90 18.19
C ILE A 540 18.61 -8.51 16.77
N LYS A 541 19.37 -9.58 16.55
CA LYS A 541 19.43 -10.29 15.27
C LYS A 541 18.14 -11.05 14.90
N ASP A 542 17.25 -11.26 15.88
CA ASP A 542 16.01 -12.01 15.70
C ASP A 542 14.83 -11.12 15.25
N VAL A 543 15.08 -9.80 15.12
CA VAL A 543 14.05 -8.80 14.80
C VAL A 543 14.33 -8.08 13.49
N ARG A 544 13.48 -7.12 13.11
CA ARG A 544 13.60 -6.39 11.84
C ARG A 544 14.04 -4.94 11.97
N ALA A 545 14.56 -4.56 13.13
CA ALA A 545 15.11 -3.22 13.31
C ALA A 545 16.29 -2.99 12.35
N PRO A 546 16.53 -1.75 11.88
CA PRO A 546 17.69 -1.43 11.04
C PRO A 546 19.02 -1.97 11.59
N GLN A 547 19.19 -1.91 12.91
CA GLN A 547 20.36 -2.38 13.65
C GLN A 547 20.67 -3.86 13.42
N SER A 548 19.64 -4.71 13.25
CA SER A 548 19.76 -6.14 12.95
C SER A 548 20.52 -6.40 11.64
N TYR A 549 20.58 -5.39 10.76
CA TYR A 549 21.23 -5.44 9.45
C TYR A 549 22.49 -4.56 9.39
N GLY A 550 22.97 -4.07 10.53
CA GLY A 550 24.16 -3.20 10.62
C GLY A 550 23.92 -1.74 10.25
N ILE A 551 22.66 -1.32 10.06
CA ILE A 551 22.31 0.04 9.64
C ILE A 551 22.27 0.96 10.87
N LYS A 552 23.05 2.04 10.83
CA LYS A 552 23.27 2.98 11.94
C LYS A 552 22.85 4.42 11.63
N SER A 553 22.52 4.72 10.37
CA SER A 553 22.10 6.07 9.94
C SER A 553 20.99 6.02 8.89
N LEU A 554 20.30 7.15 8.71
CA LEU A 554 19.30 7.31 7.65
C LEU A 554 19.89 7.13 6.25
N ASP A 555 21.10 7.63 5.99
CA ASP A 555 21.73 7.48 4.67
C ASP A 555 22.08 6.00 4.38
N GLU A 556 22.57 5.25 5.38
CA GLU A 556 22.77 3.81 5.25
C GLU A 556 21.45 3.07 5.01
N LEU A 557 20.37 3.45 5.70
CA LEU A 557 19.04 2.87 5.49
C LEU A 557 18.55 3.07 4.05
N LEU A 558 18.66 4.30 3.53
CA LEU A 558 18.24 4.63 2.17
C LEU A 558 19.14 3.92 1.14
N ASN A 559 20.45 3.87 1.38
CA ASN A 559 21.37 3.14 0.52
C ASN A 559 21.09 1.63 0.50
N PHE A 560 20.75 1.05 1.65
CA PHE A 560 20.35 -0.33 1.73
C PHE A 560 19.05 -0.60 0.95
N ILE A 561 18.03 0.24 1.14
CA ILE A 561 16.73 0.11 0.49
C ILE A 561 16.80 0.31 -1.03
N TYR A 562 17.50 1.34 -1.50
CA TYR A 562 17.54 1.63 -2.93
C TYR A 562 18.70 0.95 -3.65
N PHE A 563 19.88 0.79 -3.04
CA PHE A 563 21.06 0.33 -3.76
C PHE A 563 21.63 -1.02 -3.27
N ASN A 564 21.06 -1.64 -2.23
CA ASN A 564 21.63 -2.85 -1.59
C ASN A 564 23.08 -2.67 -1.10
N MET A 565 23.57 -1.44 -0.94
CA MET A 565 24.92 -1.20 -0.45
C MET A 565 24.89 -1.27 1.08
N ARG A 566 25.64 -2.21 1.65
CA ARG A 566 26.02 -2.15 3.07
C ARG A 566 27.13 -1.12 3.22
N SER A 567 27.18 -0.39 4.33
CA SER A 567 28.42 0.29 4.69
C SER A 567 29.53 -0.77 4.76
N ALA A 568 30.67 -0.48 4.14
CA ALA A 568 31.82 -1.37 4.21
C ALA A 568 32.22 -1.48 5.69
N ASP A 569 32.16 -2.71 6.22
CA ASP A 569 32.69 -3.04 7.55
C ASP A 569 34.21 -2.77 7.63
#